data_AF-G3HLX2-F1
#
_entry.id   AF-G3HLX2-F1
#
_cell.length_a   1.000
_cell.length_b   1.000
_cell.length_c   1.000
_cell.angle_alpha   90.00
_cell.angle_beta   90.00
_cell.angle_gamma   90.00
#
_symmetry.space_group_name_H-M   'P 1'
#
loop_
_entity.id
_entity.type
_entity.pdbx_description
1 polymer ?
#
loop_
_entity_poly.entity_id
_entity_poly.type
_entity_poly.pdbx_seq_one_letter_code
_entity_poly.pdbx_strand_id
1 'polypeptide(L)' 'MVIHIGLHVRSLAGGFALFFIFTAFATLTVAILLIMEGLSAFLHAIRLHWVEFQNKFYAGAGFKFLPFSFEHIREGKFDE' A
#
# COMPACT_ATOMS: atom_id res chain seq x y z
N MET A 1 -20.88 -11.89 3.41
CA MET A 1 -21.49 -11.36 4.65
C MET A 1 -22.29 -10.08 4.41
N VAL A 2 -21.75 -9.05 3.72
CA VAL A 2 -22.52 -7.81 3.40
C VAL A 2 -23.33 -7.91 2.11
N ILE A 3 -22.79 -8.50 1.04
CA ILE A 3 -23.48 -8.63 -0.27
C ILE A 3 -24.68 -9.58 -0.20
N HIS A 4 -24.63 -10.59 0.67
CA HIS A 4 -25.71 -11.56 0.84
C HIS A 4 -26.99 -10.93 1.45
N ILE A 5 -26.83 -9.99 2.39
CA ILE A 5 -27.95 -9.24 2.99
C ILE A 5 -28.57 -8.32 1.94
N GLY A 6 -27.73 -7.73 1.10
CA GLY A 6 -28.12 -6.86 0.01
C GLY A 6 -28.94 -7.50 -1.11
N LEU A 7 -28.55 -8.72 -1.51
CA LEU A 7 -29.18 -9.42 -2.64
C LEU A 7 -30.58 -9.99 -2.30
N HIS A 8 -30.89 -10.15 -1.01
CA HIS A 8 -32.19 -10.67 -0.55
C HIS A 8 -33.32 -9.63 -0.62
N VAL A 9 -32.99 -8.33 -0.71
CA VAL A 9 -33.97 -7.24 -0.73
C VAL A 9 -34.34 -6.92 -2.18
N ARG A 10 -35.43 -7.53 -2.66
CA ARG A 10 -35.93 -7.40 -4.05
C ARG A 10 -36.76 -6.11 -4.27
N SER A 11 -36.20 -4.95 -3.92
CA SER A 11 -36.85 -3.62 -4.06
C SER A 11 -35.87 -2.57 -4.58
N LEU A 12 -36.35 -1.61 -5.40
CA LEU A 12 -35.57 -0.46 -5.90
C LEU A 12 -34.96 0.37 -4.76
N ALA A 13 -35.67 0.51 -3.64
CA ALA A 13 -35.14 1.17 -2.44
C ALA A 13 -33.97 0.40 -1.79
N GLY A 14 -33.98 -0.93 -1.91
CA GLY A 14 -32.89 -1.80 -1.46
C GLY A 14 -31.60 -1.59 -2.26
N GLY A 15 -31.70 -1.28 -3.56
CA GLY A 15 -30.55 -0.96 -4.41
C GLY A 15 -29.83 0.32 -3.99
N PHE A 16 -30.57 1.40 -3.71
CA PHE A 16 -29.98 2.64 -3.21
C PHE A 16 -29.35 2.46 -1.83
N ALA A 17 -30.03 1.78 -0.89
CA ALA A 17 -29.48 1.49 0.43
C ALA A 17 -28.20 0.65 0.35
N LEU A 18 -28.17 -0.36 -0.53
CA LEU A 18 -26.98 -1.19 -0.77
C LEU A 18 -25.80 -0.34 -1.26
N PHE A 19 -26.02 0.58 -2.19
CA PHE A 19 -24.96 1.42 -2.75
C PHE A 19 -24.23 2.25 -1.67
N PHE A 20 -24.99 2.91 -0.79
CA PHE A 20 -24.39 3.70 0.29
C PHE A 20 -23.66 2.85 1.33
N ILE A 21 -24.27 1.73 1.75
CA ILE A 21 -23.65 0.80 2.71
C ILE A 21 -22.38 0.19 2.13
N PHE A 22 -22.40 -0.21 0.85
CA PHE A 22 -21.25 -0.78 0.18
C PHE A 22 -20.13 0.24 0.02
N THR A 23 -20.45 1.49 -0.32
CA THR A 23 -19.44 2.56 -0.45
C THR A 23 -18.75 2.83 0.89
N ALA A 24 -19.51 2.91 1.98
CA ALA A 24 -18.94 3.06 3.32
C ALA A 24 -18.07 1.84 3.71
N PHE A 25 -18.56 0.63 3.45
CA PHE A 25 -17.83 -0.61 3.73
C PHE A 25 -16.53 -0.72 2.93
N ALA A 26 -16.55 -0.41 1.63
CA ALA A 26 -15.38 -0.42 0.76
C ALA A 26 -14.33 0.59 1.23
N THR A 27 -14.77 1.80 1.58
CA THR A 27 -13.87 2.86 2.08
C THR A 27 -13.19 2.45 3.38
N LEU A 28 -13.94 1.89 4.34
CA LEU A 28 -13.36 1.40 5.60
C LEU A 28 -12.41 0.22 5.39
N THR A 29 -12.74 -0.69 4.46
CA THR A 29 -11.87 -1.83 4.13
C THR A 29 -10.54 -1.35 3.56
N VAL A 30 -10.56 -0.38 2.65
CA VAL A 30 -9.33 0.19 2.08
C VAL A 30 -8.53 0.93 3.15
N ALA A 31 -9.17 1.81 3.92
CA ALA A 31 -8.47 2.63 4.90
C ALA A 31 -7.88 1.82 6.05
N ILE A 32 -8.65 0.90 6.64
CA ILE A 32 -8.24 0.21 7.86
C ILE A 32 -7.53 -1.10 7.54
N LEU A 33 -8.17 -1.98 6.77
CA LEU A 33 -7.64 -3.33 6.57
C LEU A 33 -6.49 -3.37 5.55
N LEU A 34 -6.55 -2.56 4.50
CA LEU A 34 -5.46 -2.53 3.51
C LEU A 34 -4.32 -1.61 3.93
N ILE A 35 -4.61 -0.35 4.29
CA ILE A 35 -3.54 0.61 4.58
C ILE A 35 -2.95 0.36 5.97
N MET A 36 -3.76 0.42 7.03
CA MET A 36 -3.21 0.38 8.41
C MET A 36 -2.62 -1.00 8.75
N GLU A 37 -3.40 -2.06 8.54
CA GLU A 37 -2.94 -3.42 8.83
C GLU A 37 -1.90 -3.90 7.80
N GLY A 38 -2.09 -3.60 6.51
CA GLY A 38 -1.14 -3.98 5.46
C GLY A 38 0.22 -3.31 5.61
N LEU A 39 0.27 -2.02 5.99
CA LEU A 39 1.53 -1.33 6.24
C LEU A 39 2.27 -1.90 7.45
N SER A 40 1.55 -2.26 8.52
CA SER A 40 2.12 -2.92 9.69
C SER A 40 2.79 -4.26 9.32
N ALA A 41 2.08 -5.10 8.56
CA ALA A 41 2.62 -6.36 8.07
C ALA A 41 3.82 -6.16 7.12
N PHE A 42 3.78 -5.14 6.27
CA PHE A 42 4.86 -4.80 5.35
C PHE A 42 6.14 -4.37 6.09
N LEU A 43 6.02 -3.49 7.09
CA LEU A 43 7.15 -3.06 7.92
C LEU A 43 7.76 -4.23 8.70
N HIS A 44 6.92 -5.13 9.21
CA HIS A 44 7.38 -6.35 9.86
C HIS A 44 8.17 -7.22 8.88
N ALA A 45 7.63 -7.44 7.67
CA ALA A 45 8.33 -8.20 6.63
C ALA A 45 9.69 -7.56 6.30
N ILE A 46 9.77 -6.25 6.13
CA ILE A 46 11.03 -5.55 5.89
C ILE A 46 12.02 -5.74 7.04
N ARG A 47 11.57 -5.68 8.30
CA ARG A 47 12.46 -5.92 9.45
C ARG A 47 13.08 -7.30 9.39
N LEU A 48 12.30 -8.33 9.08
CA LEU A 48 12.82 -9.69 8.94
C LEU A 48 13.85 -9.76 7.79
N HIS A 49 13.56 -9.14 6.65
CA HIS A 49 14.52 -9.08 5.52
C HIS A 49 15.82 -8.36 5.91
N TRP A 50 15.71 -7.22 6.56
CA TRP A 50 16.88 -6.42 6.93
C TRP A 50 17.70 -7.06 8.06
N VAL A 51 17.06 -7.44 9.16
CA VAL A 51 17.76 -7.89 10.36
C VAL A 51 18.10 -9.38 10.32
N GLU A 52 17.20 -10.21 9.81
CA GLU A 52 17.38 -11.67 9.87
C GLU A 52 18.01 -12.23 8.59
N PHE A 53 17.64 -11.70 7.42
CA PHE A 53 18.16 -12.17 6.13
C PHE A 53 19.46 -11.48 5.71
N GLN A 54 19.51 -10.14 5.66
CA GLN A 54 20.71 -9.41 5.20
C GLN A 54 21.91 -9.59 6.15
N ASN A 55 21.69 -9.75 7.45
CA ASN A 55 22.76 -9.96 8.43
C ASN A 55 23.55 -11.28 8.20
N LYS A 56 23.03 -12.21 7.38
CA LYS A 56 23.72 -13.47 7.06
C LYS A 56 24.66 -13.39 5.86
N PHE A 57 24.37 -12.52 4.89
CA PHE A 57 25.07 -12.55 3.58
C PHE A 57 25.52 -11.17 3.09
N TYR A 58 24.94 -10.09 3.58
CA TYR A 58 25.23 -8.74 3.13
C TYR A 58 26.20 -8.03 4.08
N ALA A 59 27.43 -7.81 3.61
CA ALA A 59 28.51 -7.21 4.41
C ALA A 59 28.42 -5.68 4.55
N GLY A 60 27.49 -5.01 3.85
CA GLY A 60 27.22 -3.57 4.03
C GLY A 60 28.26 -2.60 3.46
N ALA A 61 29.31 -3.08 2.78
CA ALA A 61 30.35 -2.25 2.20
C ALA A 61 30.10 -1.96 0.70
N GLY A 62 30.40 -0.74 0.27
CA GLY A 62 30.34 -0.34 -1.14
C GLY A 62 30.17 1.17 -1.31
N PHE A 63 30.44 1.66 -2.52
CA PHE A 63 30.07 3.02 -2.93
C PHE A 63 28.84 2.94 -3.83
N LYS A 64 27.86 3.82 -3.62
CA LYS A 64 26.73 3.94 -4.53
C LYS A 64 27.26 4.43 -5.88
N PHE A 65 27.17 3.59 -6.91
CA PHE A 65 27.53 4.00 -8.26
C PHE A 65 26.58 5.10 -8.72
N LEU A 66 27.14 6.28 -8.98
CA LEU A 66 26.43 7.42 -9.54
C LEU A 66 27.04 7.70 -10.92
N PRO A 67 26.44 7.19 -12.01
CA PRO A 67 26.92 7.50 -13.34
C PRO A 67 26.69 8.98 -13.65
N PHE A 68 27.54 9.54 -14.50
CA PHE A 68 27.25 10.84 -15.10
C PHE A 68 25.96 10.74 -15.93
N SER A 69 24.93 11.49 -15.52
CA SER A 69 23.60 11.50 -16.15
C SER A 69 23.10 12.95 -16.23
N PHE A 70 22.50 13.31 -17.36
CA PHE A 70 21.89 14.61 -17.59
C PHE A 70 20.51 14.76 -16.91
N GLU A 71 20.10 13.84 -16.05
CA GLU A 71 18.85 13.94 -15.28
C GLU A 71 18.78 15.19 -14.41
N HIS A 72 19.91 15.67 -13.90
CA HIS A 72 19.99 16.92 -13.11
C HIS A 72 19.56 18.14 -13.94
N ILE A 73 19.94 18.19 -15.23
CA ILE A 73 19.52 19.25 -16.16
C ILE A 73 18.02 19.16 -16.44
N ARG A 74 17.46 17.95 -16.54
CA ARG A 74 16.01 17.74 -16.73
C ARG A 74 15.20 18.16 -15.51
N GLU A 75 15.68 17.87 -14.30
CA GLU A 75 14.99 18.24 -13.05
C GLU A 75 15.12 19.73 -12.69
N GLY A 76 15.97 20.49 -13.38
CA GLY A 76 16.20 21.91 -13.09
C GLY A 76 16.85 22.15 -11.73
N LYS A 77 17.38 21.11 -11.09
CA LYS A 77 18.20 21.21 -9.89
C LYS A 77 19.61 21.54 -10.34
N PHE A 78 19.98 22.82 -10.22
CA PHE A 78 21.38 23.21 -10.24
C PHE A 78 21.99 22.76 -8.92
N ASP A 79 22.93 21.82 -9.00
CA ASP A 79 23.57 21.18 -7.87
C ASP A 79 24.14 22.22 -6.88
N GLU A 80 23.94 22.00 -5.58
CA GLU A 80 24.84 22.47 -4.52
C GLU A 80 25.98 21.45 -4.35
#